data_AF-A0A135SH44-F1
#
_entry.id   AF-A0A135SH44-F1
#
_cell.length_a   1.000
_cell.length_b   1.000
_cell.length_c   1.000
_cell.angle_alpha   90.00
_cell.angle_beta   90.00
_cell.angle_gamma   90.00
#
_symmetry.space_group_name_H-M   'P 1'
#
loop_
_entity.id
_entity.type
_entity.pdbx_description
1 polymer ?
#
loop_
_entity_poly.entity_id
_entity_poly.type
_entity_poly.pdbx_seq_one_letter_code
_entity_poly.pdbx_strand_id
1 'polypeptide(L)'
;MEIDRATGPPPDGNGAHSPLSTSPASPASGRPRTKIIRNQNACDACRSRKVRCLYGSGEGRHAQQHRQQQHEQQLQQQQSGVVASAASQRSPPVSDITSPDVGLAYQTSPAASSSTHAQTPQPHTHTQPHPHSHSHSHTTATPHSATDLRAIIAGAPSPNTTTGSHHSNRLALFAPEDLVQRMLHDWFEKVHALAPVLHRRRFLHRLKAGEANTDRTFCALVVSVCAATVATLRRADYSPVTVERCLDFIEEQHLLDHGLRKPVYSLDWCVAMYNIGTSASSMNEDGLGDMGSFHGMSEAAAGARFLAYYRMADLDMSEQQLLKRLFWLIFAAYCSADIFGRLSVSIVSHQENRAHLRPLPLTDSQLETGPQLSHAELPPWHGDTTSYVPGLNQLSDLFLIWHEAQTAPISLYGGQEEALKHWLAKIQTIIDNFPPELRWRGGLSRPSHITEGHDTQIANLFITSLNIRSNLLQKFGSTVKTRAEEHQRIVDDLLEILYHMPQHVLEQNGNSLIPKLRDCGAAYMEQMDVGDGALVSEGARLKLEKLLRKLDDIDCWPGLPGIESPQSNRQ
;
A
#
# COMPACT_ATOMS: atom_id res chain seq x y z
N MET A 1 -13.83 4.12 -68.05
CA MET A 1 -14.57 5.16 -67.31
C MET A 1 -13.74 5.59 -66.07
N GLU A 2 -12.68 6.42 -66.16
CA GLU A 2 -12.36 7.45 -67.19
C GLU A 2 -13.37 8.61 -67.09
N ILE A 3 -13.00 9.90 -67.09
CA ILE A 3 -11.89 10.57 -67.81
C ILE A 3 -11.13 11.58 -66.90
N ASP A 4 -9.82 11.72 -67.10
CA ASP A 4 -8.96 12.81 -66.57
C ASP A 4 -9.14 14.15 -67.31
N ARG A 5 -8.93 15.29 -66.62
CA ARG A 5 -8.16 16.42 -67.20
C ARG A 5 -7.75 17.51 -66.21
N ALA A 6 -6.50 17.97 -66.33
CA ALA A 6 -5.96 19.15 -65.66
C ALA A 6 -5.89 20.36 -66.61
N THR A 7 -5.82 21.56 -66.04
CA THR A 7 -5.42 22.83 -66.69
C THR A 7 -4.58 23.69 -65.73
N GLY A 8 -3.82 24.65 -66.28
CA GLY A 8 -2.66 25.28 -65.63
C GLY A 8 -2.89 26.61 -64.85
N PRO A 9 -1.79 27.29 -64.48
CA PRO A 9 -1.77 28.35 -63.47
C PRO A 9 -1.89 29.80 -64.01
N PRO A 10 -2.17 30.79 -63.14
CA PRO A 10 -2.06 32.24 -63.42
C PRO A 10 -0.62 32.80 -63.22
N PRO A 11 -0.31 34.03 -63.68
CA PRO A 11 1.07 34.56 -63.80
C PRO A 11 1.49 35.60 -62.74
N ASP A 12 2.78 35.94 -62.74
CA ASP A 12 3.40 37.04 -61.97
C ASP A 12 2.96 38.46 -62.42
N GLY A 13 3.06 39.43 -61.50
CA GLY A 13 2.83 40.86 -61.78
C GLY A 13 3.31 41.80 -60.67
N ASN A 14 4.38 42.57 -60.92
CA ASN A 14 5.10 43.37 -59.92
C ASN A 14 4.50 44.76 -59.63
N GLY A 15 4.67 45.22 -58.38
CA GLY A 15 5.01 46.62 -58.05
C GLY A 15 4.23 47.29 -56.90
N ALA A 16 4.77 48.31 -56.21
CA ALA A 16 6.16 48.75 -56.06
C ALA A 16 6.32 49.80 -54.91
N HIS A 17 7.55 49.96 -54.41
CA HIS A 17 8.08 51.07 -53.59
C HIS A 17 7.77 51.16 -52.07
N SER A 18 8.70 51.83 -51.39
CA SER A 18 8.98 51.89 -49.93
C SER A 18 8.97 53.40 -49.49
N PRO A 19 9.63 53.93 -48.42
CA PRO A 19 10.44 53.31 -47.34
C PRO A 19 10.23 53.85 -45.89
N LEU A 20 10.68 53.07 -44.88
CA LEU A 20 11.20 53.51 -43.56
C LEU A 20 12.23 52.43 -43.14
N SER A 21 13.53 52.70 -43.05
CA SER A 21 14.31 53.53 -42.11
C SER A 21 14.72 52.80 -40.82
N THR A 22 16.04 52.72 -40.61
CA THR A 22 16.80 52.22 -39.45
C THR A 22 16.46 53.01 -38.16
N SER A 23 16.74 52.63 -36.90
CA SER A 23 17.61 51.63 -36.22
C SER A 23 17.22 51.59 -34.70
N PRO A 24 17.94 50.97 -33.72
CA PRO A 24 18.81 49.78 -33.67
C PRO A 24 18.34 48.76 -32.58
N ALA A 25 19.17 47.82 -32.13
CA ALA A 25 18.80 46.71 -31.22
C ALA A 25 19.29 46.83 -29.76
N SER A 26 18.59 46.14 -28.82
CA SER A 26 19.09 45.73 -27.50
C SER A 26 18.27 44.55 -26.91
N PRO A 27 18.78 43.80 -25.90
CA PRO A 27 18.74 42.34 -26.00
C PRO A 27 17.74 41.61 -25.07
N ALA A 28 17.18 40.50 -25.56
CA ALA A 28 16.46 39.52 -24.75
C ALA A 28 17.40 38.37 -24.34
N SER A 29 17.78 38.31 -23.05
CA SER A 29 18.74 37.33 -22.53
C SER A 29 18.11 35.97 -22.17
N GLY A 30 17.77 35.17 -23.18
CA GLY A 30 17.29 33.79 -23.00
C GLY A 30 18.42 32.76 -22.93
N ARG A 31 18.92 32.42 -21.73
CA ARG A 31 19.82 31.26 -21.58
C ARG A 31 19.03 29.96 -21.82
N PRO A 32 19.47 29.05 -22.70
CA PRO A 32 18.83 27.74 -22.83
C PRO A 32 18.99 26.94 -21.54
N ARG A 33 17.88 26.39 -21.03
CA ARG A 33 17.86 25.55 -19.83
C ARG A 33 18.52 24.20 -20.16
N THR A 34 19.76 24.00 -19.71
CA THR A 34 20.48 22.74 -19.92
C THR A 34 19.71 21.59 -19.27
N LYS A 35 19.32 20.57 -20.05
CA LYS A 35 18.66 19.35 -19.53
C LYS A 35 19.57 18.72 -18.47
N ILE A 36 19.05 18.49 -17.27
CA ILE A 36 19.82 17.85 -16.18
C ILE A 36 19.89 16.35 -16.45
N ILE A 37 21.02 15.90 -17.00
CA ILE A 37 21.30 14.49 -17.23
C ILE A 37 21.37 13.77 -15.87
N ARG A 38 20.50 12.76 -15.66
CA ARG A 38 20.55 11.87 -14.49
C ARG A 38 21.90 11.14 -14.47
N ASN A 39 22.79 11.53 -13.55
CA ASN A 39 24.09 10.86 -13.40
C ASN A 39 23.89 9.52 -12.67
N GLN A 40 23.88 8.41 -13.42
CA GLN A 40 23.56 7.07 -12.91
C GLN A 40 24.52 6.63 -11.77
N ASN A 41 25.76 7.10 -11.79
CA ASN A 41 26.83 6.76 -10.84
C ASN A 41 26.85 7.62 -9.55
N ALA A 42 25.71 8.19 -9.14
CA ALA A 42 25.60 8.97 -7.91
C ALA A 42 25.18 8.12 -6.71
N CYS A 43 25.97 8.17 -5.62
CA CYS A 43 25.66 7.54 -4.34
C CYS A 43 24.53 8.27 -3.59
N ASP A 44 23.93 7.60 -2.61
CA ASP A 44 22.65 7.99 -2.01
C ASP A 44 22.72 9.34 -1.29
N ALA A 45 23.84 9.63 -0.62
CA ALA A 45 24.10 10.92 0.02
C ALA A 45 24.26 12.10 -0.98
N CYS A 46 24.59 11.83 -2.24
CA CYS A 46 24.57 12.83 -3.31
C CYS A 46 23.19 12.91 -3.97
N ARG A 47 22.49 11.78 -4.13
CA ARG A 47 21.10 11.73 -4.65
C ARG A 47 20.14 12.52 -3.76
N SER A 48 20.12 12.24 -2.46
CA SER A 48 19.23 12.91 -1.49
C SER A 48 19.43 14.43 -1.45
N ARG A 49 20.69 14.88 -1.58
CA ARG A 49 21.05 16.31 -1.60
C ARG A 49 20.95 16.96 -3.00
N LYS A 50 20.54 16.21 -4.02
CA LYS A 50 20.43 16.65 -5.43
C LYS A 50 21.73 17.27 -6.00
N VAL A 51 22.91 16.87 -5.50
CA VAL A 51 24.22 17.38 -5.92
C VAL A 51 24.93 16.40 -6.88
N ARG A 52 25.74 16.92 -7.80
CA ARG A 52 26.48 16.10 -8.76
C ARG A 52 27.59 15.30 -8.04
N CYS A 53 27.40 14.00 -7.92
CA CYS A 53 28.43 13.09 -7.42
C CYS A 53 29.63 13.08 -8.40
N LEU A 54 30.82 13.43 -7.91
CA LEU A 54 32.05 13.54 -8.71
C LEU A 54 32.89 12.25 -8.63
N TYR A 55 32.40 11.18 -9.26
CA TYR A 55 33.25 10.03 -9.59
C TYR A 55 34.04 10.33 -10.87
N GLY A 56 35.27 10.82 -10.67
CA GLY A 56 36.27 11.01 -11.72
C GLY A 56 37.61 10.39 -11.30
N SER A 57 38.29 9.73 -12.23
CA SER A 57 39.57 9.05 -11.98
C SER A 57 40.71 10.05 -11.79
N GLY A 58 41.05 10.36 -10.54
CA GLY A 58 42.24 11.14 -10.21
C GLY A 58 42.34 11.59 -8.74
N GLU A 59 41.32 12.26 -8.22
CA GLU A 59 41.44 13.07 -6.99
C GLU A 59 40.60 12.56 -5.81
N GLY A 60 40.99 11.40 -5.28
CA GLY A 60 40.36 10.82 -4.08
C GLY A 60 40.85 11.49 -2.78
N ARG A 61 40.03 12.37 -2.18
CA ARG A 61 40.20 12.79 -0.76
C ARG A 61 38.91 12.66 0.07
N HIS A 62 37.81 13.30 -0.33
CA HIS A 62 36.54 13.23 0.41
C HIS A 62 35.97 11.80 0.55
N ALA A 63 36.04 10.99 -0.50
CA ALA A 63 35.53 9.60 -0.48
C ALA A 63 36.37 8.62 0.35
N GLN A 64 37.58 9.03 0.75
CA GLN A 64 38.43 8.28 1.68
C GLN A 64 38.17 8.73 3.11
N GLN A 65 38.12 10.05 3.38
CA GLN A 65 37.74 10.60 4.68
C GLN A 65 36.36 10.10 5.17
N HIS A 66 35.33 10.07 4.31
CA HIS A 66 34.02 9.57 4.73
C HIS A 66 34.00 8.06 5.02
N ARG A 67 34.76 7.24 4.27
CA ARG A 67 34.89 5.81 4.58
C ARG A 67 35.66 5.60 5.88
N GLN A 68 36.68 6.41 6.13
CA GLN A 68 37.49 6.36 7.35
C GLN A 68 36.66 6.76 8.58
N GLN A 69 35.87 7.84 8.49
CA GLN A 69 34.92 8.25 9.54
C GLN A 69 33.83 7.20 9.79
N GLN A 70 33.27 6.57 8.75
CA GLN A 70 32.28 5.49 8.93
C GLN A 70 32.90 4.25 9.59
N HIS A 71 34.16 3.93 9.25
CA HIS A 71 34.89 2.82 9.88
C HIS A 71 35.25 3.12 11.34
N GLU A 72 35.68 4.35 11.65
CA GLU A 72 35.92 4.83 13.01
C GLU A 72 34.64 4.84 13.87
N GLN A 73 33.50 5.23 13.29
CA GLN A 73 32.19 5.15 13.97
C GLN A 73 31.75 3.70 14.21
N GLN A 74 31.96 2.77 13.26
CA GLN A 74 31.71 1.35 13.49
C GLN A 74 32.62 0.76 14.57
N LEU A 75 33.91 1.12 14.59
CA LEU A 75 34.85 0.69 15.63
C LEU A 75 34.48 1.23 17.02
N GLN A 76 34.04 2.49 17.13
CA GLN A 76 33.54 3.03 18.40
C GLN A 76 32.24 2.36 18.87
N GLN A 77 31.32 2.04 17.97
CA GLN A 77 30.10 1.29 18.32
C GLN A 77 30.41 -0.14 18.76
N GLN A 78 31.34 -0.85 18.10
CA GLN A 78 31.78 -2.17 18.52
C GLN A 78 32.49 -2.14 19.89
N GLN A 79 33.39 -1.18 20.13
CA GLN A 79 34.06 -1.04 21.42
C GLN A 79 33.07 -0.71 22.56
N SER A 80 32.05 0.10 22.28
CA SER A 80 30.98 0.42 23.24
C SER A 80 30.12 -0.79 23.60
N GLY A 81 29.87 -1.70 22.65
CA GLY A 81 29.13 -2.94 22.89
C GLY A 81 29.87 -3.94 23.79
N VAL A 82 31.19 -4.03 23.68
CA VAL A 82 31.99 -5.00 24.46
C VAL A 82 32.03 -4.66 25.95
N VAL A 83 32.09 -3.37 26.31
CA VAL A 83 32.14 -2.95 27.73
C VAL A 83 30.85 -3.31 28.49
N ALA A 84 29.69 -3.26 27.84
CA ALA A 84 28.41 -3.64 28.46
C ALA A 84 28.30 -5.16 28.72
N SER A 85 28.98 -6.00 27.94
CA SER A 85 28.93 -7.46 28.05
C SER A 85 29.70 -8.02 29.25
N ALA A 86 30.67 -7.28 29.78
CA ALA A 86 31.58 -7.75 30.84
C ALA A 86 30.97 -7.82 32.25
N ALA A 87 29.76 -7.28 32.47
CA ALA A 87 29.23 -7.00 33.80
C ALA A 87 28.33 -8.10 34.41
N SER A 88 28.01 -9.18 33.68
CA SER A 88 26.96 -10.13 34.12
C SER A 88 27.23 -11.61 33.81
N GLN A 89 28.31 -12.18 34.35
CA GLN A 89 28.44 -13.64 34.52
C GLN A 89 29.03 -14.02 35.89
N ARG A 90 28.31 -14.84 36.65
CA ARG A 90 28.79 -15.56 37.84
C ARG A 90 27.86 -16.74 38.16
N SER A 91 28.40 -17.78 38.82
CA SER A 91 27.73 -19.05 39.20
C SER A 91 27.75 -20.12 38.07
N PRO A 92 27.57 -21.44 38.36
CA PRO A 92 28.71 -22.36 38.35
C PRO A 92 28.59 -23.58 37.38
N PRO A 93 29.66 -24.40 37.24
CA PRO A 93 29.76 -25.50 36.24
C PRO A 93 29.42 -26.91 36.79
N VAL A 94 29.74 -27.97 35.99
CA VAL A 94 29.64 -29.44 36.24
C VAL A 94 28.28 -30.05 35.84
N SER A 95 28.16 -31.10 35.00
CA SER A 95 29.13 -31.79 34.12
C SER A 95 28.46 -32.54 32.93
N ASP A 96 29.30 -33.19 32.14
CA ASP A 96 29.10 -34.01 30.93
C ASP A 96 28.10 -35.19 31.06
N ILE A 97 27.55 -35.65 29.92
CA ILE A 97 27.72 -37.03 29.40
C ILE A 97 27.13 -37.21 27.97
N THR A 98 27.88 -38.01 27.18
CA THR A 98 27.73 -38.57 25.81
C THR A 98 26.44 -38.45 24.95
N SER A 99 26.67 -38.29 23.63
CA SER A 99 25.84 -38.70 22.47
C SER A 99 25.60 -40.25 22.38
N PRO A 100 24.85 -40.84 21.41
CA PRO A 100 24.44 -40.32 20.08
C PRO A 100 22.97 -40.60 19.62
N ASP A 101 22.68 -40.18 18.38
CA ASP A 101 21.74 -40.70 17.37
C ASP A 101 20.33 -41.24 17.75
N VAL A 102 19.31 -40.70 17.06
CA VAL A 102 18.54 -41.42 16.01
C VAL A 102 17.74 -40.38 15.20
N GLY A 103 17.81 -40.46 13.87
CA GLY A 103 16.99 -39.65 12.97
C GLY A 103 15.81 -40.44 12.40
N LEU A 104 14.65 -39.81 12.25
CA LEU A 104 13.52 -40.32 11.45
C LEU A 104 12.78 -39.17 10.77
N ALA A 105 12.57 -39.29 9.46
CA ALA A 105 11.70 -38.40 8.70
C ALA A 105 10.25 -38.88 8.75
N TYR A 106 9.29 -37.97 8.60
CA TYR A 106 7.89 -38.32 8.38
C TYR A 106 7.41 -37.82 7.01
N GLN A 107 6.92 -38.76 6.20
CA GLN A 107 6.20 -38.50 4.95
C GLN A 107 4.68 -38.45 5.21
N THR A 108 3.94 -38.04 4.18
CA THR A 108 2.52 -37.65 4.24
C THR A 108 1.57 -38.65 3.58
N SER A 109 0.28 -38.62 4.00
CA SER A 109 -0.91 -39.04 3.21
C SER A 109 -1.18 -40.57 3.05
N PRO A 110 -2.40 -41.00 2.63
CA PRO A 110 -3.75 -40.45 2.87
C PRO A 110 -4.87 -41.48 3.23
N ALA A 111 -6.03 -40.93 3.65
CA ALA A 111 -7.44 -41.40 3.62
C ALA A 111 -7.87 -42.84 3.20
N ALA A 112 -8.84 -43.42 3.96
CA ALA A 112 -10.10 -44.00 3.41
C ALA A 112 -11.17 -44.42 4.47
N SER A 113 -12.39 -43.86 4.33
CA SER A 113 -13.75 -44.44 4.48
C SER A 113 -14.12 -45.60 5.46
N SER A 114 -15.19 -45.40 6.26
CA SER A 114 -16.46 -46.21 6.29
C SER A 114 -17.14 -46.38 7.68
N SER A 115 -18.48 -46.36 7.63
CA SER A 115 -19.56 -46.66 8.61
C SER A 115 -19.35 -47.87 9.58
N THR A 116 -20.07 -48.06 10.70
CA THR A 116 -21.56 -48.00 10.92
C THR A 116 -21.97 -47.90 12.42
N HIS A 117 -23.22 -47.47 12.70
CA HIS A 117 -24.21 -47.89 13.75
C HIS A 117 -23.76 -48.43 15.15
N ALA A 118 -24.47 -48.19 16.27
CA ALA A 118 -25.74 -47.48 16.54
C ALA A 118 -25.98 -47.21 18.07
N GLN A 119 -27.16 -46.66 18.38
CA GLN A 119 -27.93 -46.78 19.64
C GLN A 119 -27.52 -45.99 20.91
N THR A 120 -28.31 -44.94 21.15
CA THR A 120 -28.77 -44.45 22.47
C THR A 120 -29.45 -45.58 23.29
N PRO A 121 -29.49 -45.53 24.64
CA PRO A 121 -30.43 -44.62 25.32
C PRO A 121 -29.96 -43.94 26.64
N GLN A 122 -30.70 -42.90 27.01
CA GLN A 122 -30.81 -42.27 28.34
C GLN A 122 -31.82 -43.05 29.24
N PRO A 123 -32.20 -42.62 30.47
CA PRO A 123 -31.71 -41.53 31.35
C PRO A 123 -31.43 -42.00 32.82
N HIS A 124 -31.12 -41.07 33.75
CA HIS A 124 -31.96 -40.75 34.94
C HIS A 124 -31.26 -39.86 36.00
N THR A 125 -31.95 -38.78 36.43
CA THR A 125 -32.06 -38.13 37.78
C THR A 125 -30.93 -38.25 38.83
N HIS A 126 -30.59 -37.23 39.64
CA HIS A 126 -31.50 -36.61 40.64
C HIS A 126 -31.00 -35.29 41.30
N THR A 127 -31.94 -34.41 41.67
CA THR A 127 -31.99 -33.36 42.75
C THR A 127 -30.81 -32.44 43.17
N GLN A 128 -31.10 -31.13 43.03
CA GLN A 128 -30.84 -29.94 43.90
C GLN A 128 -31.08 -30.12 45.44
N PRO A 129 -30.92 -29.09 46.34
CA PRO A 129 -30.17 -27.80 46.28
C PRO A 129 -29.48 -27.29 47.61
N HIS A 130 -28.88 -26.08 47.52
CA HIS A 130 -28.92 -24.98 48.54
C HIS A 130 -27.89 -24.88 49.72
N PRO A 131 -27.72 -23.69 50.37
CA PRO A 131 -26.38 -23.15 50.66
C PRO A 131 -26.15 -22.65 52.11
N HIS A 132 -24.97 -22.05 52.38
CA HIS A 132 -24.69 -21.25 53.57
C HIS A 132 -23.99 -19.91 53.26
N SER A 133 -24.07 -18.96 54.20
CA SER A 133 -23.56 -17.59 54.15
C SER A 133 -23.06 -17.18 55.55
N HIS A 134 -22.01 -16.35 55.64
CA HIS A 134 -21.58 -15.68 56.87
C HIS A 134 -20.85 -14.35 56.59
N SER A 135 -20.73 -13.50 57.62
CA SER A 135 -20.30 -12.09 57.56
C SER A 135 -19.48 -11.68 58.81
N HIS A 136 -19.12 -10.38 58.92
CA HIS A 136 -18.41 -9.65 60.01
C HIS A 136 -16.86 -9.66 59.94
N SER A 137 -16.03 -8.62 60.15
CA SER A 137 -16.09 -7.22 60.68
C SER A 137 -15.76 -7.05 62.19
N HIS A 138 -14.84 -6.18 62.69
CA HIS A 138 -13.94 -5.13 62.13
C HIS A 138 -12.47 -5.31 62.67
N THR A 139 -11.54 -4.36 63.00
CA THR A 139 -11.49 -2.87 63.16
C THR A 139 -10.03 -2.31 63.17
N THR A 140 -9.84 -1.05 62.71
CA THR A 140 -8.83 0.00 63.05
C THR A 140 -7.39 -0.28 63.55
N ALA A 141 -6.39 0.35 62.90
CA ALA A 141 -5.29 1.12 63.54
C ALA A 141 -4.58 2.09 62.56
N THR A 142 -4.21 3.31 63.00
CA THR A 142 -3.40 4.38 62.35
C THR A 142 -2.75 5.24 63.47
N PRO A 143 -1.64 6.03 63.30
CA PRO A 143 -1.58 7.24 62.45
C PRO A 143 -0.20 7.64 61.85
N HIS A 144 -0.18 8.85 61.23
CA HIS A 144 0.96 9.67 60.77
C HIS A 144 1.61 9.30 59.41
N SER A 145 2.13 10.26 58.63
CA SER A 145 1.77 11.70 58.46
C SER A 145 2.44 12.29 57.20
N ALA A 146 1.71 12.98 56.33
CA ALA A 146 2.25 13.83 55.25
C ALA A 146 1.13 14.69 54.60
N THR A 147 0.74 15.80 55.23
CA THR A 147 -0.38 16.65 54.77
C THR A 147 0.07 18.08 54.48
N ASP A 148 0.61 18.33 53.28
CA ASP A 148 0.68 19.70 52.73
C ASP A 148 0.95 19.70 51.21
N LEU A 149 -0.10 19.97 50.39
CA LEU A 149 -0.07 20.39 48.96
C LEU A 149 -1.43 20.35 48.22
N ARG A 150 -2.58 20.25 48.90
CA ARG A 150 -3.92 20.13 48.26
C ARG A 150 -4.91 21.26 48.56
N ALA A 151 -4.48 22.34 49.21
CA ALA A 151 -5.39 23.36 49.78
C ALA A 151 -5.42 24.73 49.05
N ILE A 152 -4.81 24.86 47.86
CA ILE A 152 -4.61 26.17 47.19
C ILE A 152 -5.42 26.34 45.88
N ILE A 153 -6.07 25.29 45.36
CA ILE A 153 -6.92 25.37 44.14
C ILE A 153 -8.34 24.89 44.47
N ALA A 154 -9.08 25.71 45.22
CA ALA A 154 -10.49 25.47 45.56
C ALA A 154 -11.29 26.78 45.65
N GLY A 155 -12.10 27.05 44.61
CA GLY A 155 -13.04 28.17 44.53
C GLY A 155 -13.57 28.29 43.10
N ALA A 156 -14.88 28.42 42.83
CA ALA A 156 -16.05 28.39 43.71
C ALA A 156 -17.25 27.73 42.96
N PRO A 157 -18.33 27.28 43.65
CA PRO A 157 -19.33 26.41 43.03
C PRO A 157 -20.56 27.15 42.44
N SER A 158 -20.97 26.79 41.22
CA SER A 158 -22.32 26.99 40.64
C SER A 158 -22.41 26.38 39.22
N PRO A 159 -23.61 26.02 38.72
CA PRO A 159 -24.75 25.40 39.42
C PRO A 159 -25.20 24.10 38.71
N ASN A 160 -26.14 23.36 39.31
CA ASN A 160 -26.71 22.17 38.67
C ASN A 160 -27.65 22.55 37.50
N THR A 161 -27.20 22.38 36.25
CA THR A 161 -28.08 22.34 35.07
C THR A 161 -28.35 20.90 34.66
N THR A 162 -29.55 20.40 34.98
CA THR A 162 -30.12 19.17 34.41
C THR A 162 -30.52 19.38 32.95
N THR A 163 -29.52 19.42 32.07
CA THR A 163 -29.71 19.37 30.61
C THR A 163 -29.42 17.96 30.11
N GLY A 164 -30.30 17.42 29.25
CA GLY A 164 -30.18 16.07 28.73
C GLY A 164 -28.82 15.83 28.05
N SER A 165 -28.21 14.67 28.33
CA SER A 165 -26.95 14.26 27.70
C SER A 165 -27.16 13.89 26.23
N HIS A 166 -27.24 14.92 25.38
CA HIS A 166 -27.09 14.75 23.95
C HIS A 166 -25.67 14.23 23.68
N HIS A 167 -25.54 12.91 23.53
CA HIS A 167 -24.36 12.33 22.89
C HIS A 167 -24.36 12.81 21.43
N SER A 168 -23.59 13.87 21.17
CA SER A 168 -23.45 14.43 19.83
C SER A 168 -22.93 13.36 18.88
N ASN A 169 -23.72 13.04 17.85
CA ASN A 169 -23.30 12.07 16.84
C ASN A 169 -22.07 12.65 16.12
N ARG A 170 -20.88 12.09 16.36
CA ARG A 170 -19.62 12.62 15.83
C ARG A 170 -19.61 12.56 14.32
N LEU A 171 -20.08 11.46 13.73
CA LEU A 171 -20.11 11.29 12.28
C LEU A 171 -21.08 12.27 11.60
N ALA A 172 -22.15 12.70 12.29
CA ALA A 172 -23.04 13.76 11.78
C ALA A 172 -22.40 15.16 11.73
N LEU A 173 -21.23 15.38 12.35
CA LEU A 173 -20.40 16.58 12.18
C LEU A 173 -19.43 16.46 10.99
N PHE A 174 -19.25 15.25 10.46
CA PHE A 174 -18.40 14.96 9.30
C PHE A 174 -19.24 14.95 8.01
N ALA A 175 -20.31 14.14 7.96
CA ALA A 175 -21.14 13.95 6.77
C ALA A 175 -22.55 13.43 7.12
N PRO A 176 -23.54 13.58 6.22
CA PRO A 176 -24.83 12.89 6.32
C PRO A 176 -24.68 11.37 6.43
N GLU A 177 -25.52 10.72 7.23
CA GLU A 177 -25.40 9.28 7.51
C GLU A 177 -25.56 8.43 6.24
N ASP A 178 -26.45 8.82 5.32
CA ASP A 178 -26.67 8.15 4.03
C ASP A 178 -25.44 8.23 3.12
N LEU A 179 -24.67 9.32 3.19
CA LEU A 179 -23.41 9.47 2.46
C LEU A 179 -22.32 8.57 3.06
N VAL A 180 -22.18 8.55 4.39
CA VAL A 180 -21.25 7.63 5.06
C VAL A 180 -21.60 6.16 4.75
N GLN A 181 -22.88 5.78 4.86
CA GLN A 181 -23.33 4.42 4.52
C GLN A 181 -23.06 4.05 3.05
N ARG A 182 -23.26 4.98 2.11
CA ARG A 182 -22.96 4.81 0.67
C ARG A 182 -21.47 4.60 0.42
N MET A 183 -20.61 5.43 1.01
CA MET A 183 -19.15 5.31 0.87
C MET A 183 -18.63 3.99 1.45
N LEU A 184 -19.17 3.56 2.58
CA LEU A 184 -18.82 2.26 3.18
C LEU A 184 -19.31 1.09 2.34
N HIS A 185 -20.51 1.17 1.73
CA HIS A 185 -20.98 0.18 0.76
C HIS A 185 -20.04 0.11 -0.45
N ASP A 186 -19.70 1.26 -1.06
CA ASP A 186 -18.76 1.33 -2.17
C ASP A 186 -17.37 0.76 -1.82
N TRP A 187 -16.86 1.00 -0.60
CA TRP A 187 -15.63 0.36 -0.12
C TRP A 187 -15.73 -1.17 -0.15
N PHE A 188 -16.79 -1.74 0.43
CA PHE A 188 -16.96 -3.19 0.48
C PHE A 188 -17.25 -3.82 -0.88
N GLU A 189 -18.01 -3.16 -1.77
CA GLU A 189 -18.26 -3.69 -3.11
C GLU A 189 -17.01 -3.61 -4.01
N LYS A 190 -16.31 -2.46 -4.01
CA LYS A 190 -15.37 -2.08 -5.08
C LYS A 190 -13.89 -2.03 -4.66
N VAL A 191 -13.60 -1.78 -3.38
CA VAL A 191 -12.21 -1.54 -2.90
C VAL A 191 -11.68 -2.67 -2.02
N HIS A 192 -12.54 -3.36 -1.28
CA HIS A 192 -12.15 -4.49 -0.40
C HIS A 192 -11.40 -5.60 -1.15
N ALA A 193 -11.68 -5.83 -2.43
CA ALA A 193 -10.94 -6.80 -3.24
C ALA A 193 -9.44 -6.45 -3.38
N LEU A 194 -9.07 -5.17 -3.31
CA LEU A 194 -7.67 -4.74 -3.26
C LEU A 194 -7.17 -4.60 -1.81
N ALA A 195 -8.01 -4.12 -0.90
CA ALA A 195 -7.66 -3.88 0.51
C ALA A 195 -8.58 -4.64 1.50
N PRO A 196 -8.44 -5.97 1.66
CA PRO A 196 -9.32 -6.80 2.49
C PRO A 196 -9.08 -6.67 4.02
N VAL A 197 -8.81 -5.46 4.51
CA VAL A 197 -8.37 -5.15 5.89
C VAL A 197 -9.48 -4.99 6.93
N LEU A 198 -10.75 -5.10 6.53
CA LEU A 198 -11.91 -5.01 7.41
C LEU A 198 -12.77 -6.28 7.31
N HIS A 199 -13.29 -6.75 8.45
CA HIS A 199 -14.42 -7.68 8.50
C HIS A 199 -15.73 -6.89 8.45
N ARG A 200 -16.49 -7.02 7.37
CA ARG A 200 -17.71 -6.25 7.06
C ARG A 200 -18.76 -6.36 8.16
N ARG A 201 -19.02 -7.58 8.65
CA ARG A 201 -20.11 -7.84 9.62
C ARG A 201 -19.80 -7.21 10.96
N ARG A 202 -18.59 -7.42 11.51
CA ARG A 202 -18.12 -6.75 12.74
C ARG A 202 -18.07 -5.23 12.56
N PHE A 203 -17.50 -4.72 11.47
CA PHE A 203 -17.39 -3.28 11.21
C PHE A 203 -18.75 -2.58 11.16
N LEU A 204 -19.70 -3.10 10.37
CA LEU A 204 -21.03 -2.49 10.24
C LEU A 204 -21.89 -2.69 11.49
N HIS A 205 -21.71 -3.77 12.25
CA HIS A 205 -22.35 -3.91 13.57
C HIS A 205 -21.88 -2.83 14.55
N ARG A 206 -20.56 -2.63 14.70
CA ARG A 206 -19.98 -1.58 15.56
C ARG A 206 -20.47 -0.18 15.20
N LEU A 207 -20.62 0.09 13.90
CA LEU A 207 -21.19 1.35 13.40
C LEU A 207 -22.67 1.51 13.79
N LYS A 208 -23.51 0.49 13.56
CA LYS A 208 -24.93 0.49 13.97
C LYS A 208 -25.11 0.62 15.48
N ALA A 209 -24.22 0.01 16.27
CA ALA A 209 -24.18 0.12 17.72
C ALA A 209 -23.75 1.51 18.22
N GLY A 210 -23.34 2.42 17.32
CA GLY A 210 -22.99 3.80 17.64
C GLY A 210 -21.59 3.97 18.23
N GLU A 211 -20.71 2.97 18.13
CA GLU A 211 -19.38 2.98 18.77
C GLU A 211 -18.51 4.17 18.35
N ALA A 212 -18.68 4.72 17.15
CA ALA A 212 -17.94 5.90 16.69
C ALA A 212 -18.21 7.17 17.54
N ASN A 213 -19.32 7.20 18.29
CA ASN A 213 -19.64 8.30 19.20
C ASN A 213 -18.89 8.20 20.53
N THR A 214 -18.45 7.01 20.92
CA THR A 214 -17.68 6.77 22.15
C THR A 214 -16.20 6.59 21.83
N ASP A 215 -15.83 5.56 21.06
CA ASP A 215 -14.47 5.30 20.61
C ASP A 215 -14.04 6.25 19.48
N ARG A 216 -12.97 7.01 19.75
CA ARG A 216 -12.36 7.94 18.80
C ARG A 216 -11.59 7.20 17.70
N THR A 217 -10.98 6.07 18.05
CA THR A 217 -10.17 5.24 17.15
C THR A 217 -11.04 4.63 16.06
N PHE A 218 -12.19 4.05 16.44
CA PHE A 218 -13.17 3.56 15.49
C PHE A 218 -13.83 4.68 14.68
N CYS A 219 -14.06 5.85 15.27
CA CYS A 219 -14.52 7.04 14.52
C CYS A 219 -13.52 7.44 13.42
N ALA A 220 -12.23 7.52 13.75
CA ALA A 220 -11.17 7.77 12.78
C ALA A 220 -11.07 6.66 11.74
N LEU A 221 -11.25 5.39 12.12
CA LEU A 221 -11.28 4.29 11.16
C LEU A 221 -12.39 4.49 10.13
N VAL A 222 -13.63 4.79 10.56
CA VAL A 222 -14.76 5.06 9.65
C VAL A 222 -14.45 6.22 8.69
N VAL A 223 -13.92 7.34 9.20
CA VAL A 223 -13.57 8.51 8.36
C VAL A 223 -12.38 8.23 7.43
N SER A 224 -11.38 7.45 7.88
CA SER A 224 -10.25 7.03 7.04
C SER A 224 -10.68 6.10 5.89
N VAL A 225 -11.65 5.22 6.12
CA VAL A 225 -12.24 4.37 5.06
C VAL A 225 -12.97 5.26 4.05
N CYS A 226 -13.67 6.30 4.50
CA CYS A 226 -14.24 7.30 3.60
C CYS A 226 -13.14 8.01 2.78
N ALA A 227 -12.04 8.46 3.40
CA ALA A 227 -10.90 9.08 2.72
C ALA A 227 -10.28 8.18 1.64
N ALA A 228 -10.02 6.91 1.97
CA ALA A 228 -9.47 5.93 1.05
C ALA A 228 -10.47 5.56 -0.07
N THR A 229 -11.78 5.64 0.19
CA THR A 229 -12.83 5.48 -0.82
C THR A 229 -12.85 6.64 -1.81
N VAL A 230 -12.87 7.91 -1.35
CA VAL A 230 -12.80 9.10 -2.23
C VAL A 230 -11.52 9.08 -3.07
N ALA A 231 -10.38 8.84 -2.43
CA ALA A 231 -9.08 8.79 -3.09
C ALA A 231 -9.06 7.78 -4.24
N THR A 232 -9.72 6.62 -4.06
CA THR A 232 -9.71 5.50 -5.01
C THR A 232 -10.78 5.67 -6.10
N LEU A 233 -12.02 5.93 -5.72
CA LEU A 233 -13.18 5.99 -6.61
C LEU A 233 -13.45 7.41 -7.14
N ARG A 234 -12.40 8.05 -7.68
CA ARG A 234 -12.36 9.49 -8.02
C ARG A 234 -13.47 10.02 -8.95
N ARG A 235 -14.21 9.15 -9.66
CA ARG A 235 -15.36 9.53 -10.51
C ARG A 235 -16.70 9.55 -9.76
N ALA A 236 -16.79 9.00 -8.55
CA ALA A 236 -18.02 8.96 -7.77
C ALA A 236 -18.24 10.28 -7.03
N ASP A 237 -19.47 10.81 -7.07
CA ASP A 237 -19.83 12.02 -6.35
C ASP A 237 -20.10 11.71 -4.88
N TYR A 238 -19.17 12.13 -4.03
CA TYR A 238 -19.27 12.09 -2.57
C TYR A 238 -19.33 13.50 -1.96
N SER A 239 -19.59 14.55 -2.75
CA SER A 239 -19.62 15.94 -2.29
C SER A 239 -20.54 16.11 -1.08
N PRO A 240 -20.11 16.80 0.01
CA PRO A 240 -18.90 17.62 0.14
C PRO A 240 -17.66 16.88 0.69
N VAL A 241 -17.65 15.55 0.77
CA VAL A 241 -16.55 14.77 1.37
C VAL A 241 -15.39 14.63 0.40
N THR A 242 -14.29 15.32 0.67
CA THR A 242 -12.99 15.17 -0.01
C THR A 242 -11.99 14.41 0.86
N VAL A 243 -10.80 14.10 0.33
CA VAL A 243 -9.72 13.53 1.13
C VAL A 243 -9.25 14.53 2.19
N GLU A 244 -9.11 15.81 1.85
CA GLU A 244 -8.76 16.86 2.81
C GLU A 244 -9.77 16.90 3.95
N ARG A 245 -11.08 16.96 3.65
CA ARG A 245 -12.09 17.08 4.71
C ARG A 245 -12.12 15.87 5.66
N CYS A 246 -11.75 14.68 5.19
CA CYS A 246 -11.57 13.51 6.05
C CYS A 246 -10.37 13.67 7.00
N LEU A 247 -9.24 14.18 6.51
CA LEU A 247 -8.03 14.39 7.32
C LEU A 247 -8.24 15.54 8.31
N ASP A 248 -8.75 16.69 7.84
CA ASP A 248 -9.14 17.84 8.64
C ASP A 248 -10.03 17.40 9.81
N PHE A 249 -11.07 16.60 9.54
CA PHE A 249 -11.99 16.14 10.59
C PHE A 249 -11.32 15.21 11.62
N ILE A 250 -10.37 14.36 11.19
CA ILE A 250 -9.62 13.48 12.11
C ILE A 250 -8.71 14.30 13.04
N GLU A 251 -8.10 15.37 12.53
CA GLU A 251 -7.27 16.31 13.28
C GLU A 251 -8.10 17.26 14.17
N GLU A 252 -9.11 17.94 13.62
CA GLU A 252 -10.06 18.82 14.34
C GLU A 252 -10.69 18.12 15.54
N GLN A 253 -11.08 16.85 15.38
CA GLN A 253 -11.69 16.04 16.43
C GLN A 253 -10.66 15.24 17.25
N HIS A 254 -9.36 15.42 17.01
CA HIS A 254 -8.23 14.79 17.70
C HIS A 254 -8.40 13.26 17.85
N LEU A 255 -8.86 12.58 16.80
CA LEU A 255 -9.41 11.22 16.93
C LEU A 255 -8.33 10.14 17.13
N LEU A 256 -7.12 10.37 16.63
CA LEU A 256 -5.98 9.45 16.70
C LEU A 256 -4.91 9.88 17.73
N ASP A 257 -5.19 10.94 18.52
CA ASP A 257 -4.28 11.47 19.54
C ASP A 257 -3.98 10.42 20.62
N HIS A 258 -2.75 9.91 20.62
CA HIS A 258 -2.27 8.93 21.59
C HIS A 258 -1.08 9.50 22.36
N GLY A 259 -1.34 9.92 23.61
CA GLY A 259 -0.38 10.69 24.40
C GLY A 259 0.95 9.96 24.63
N LEU A 260 2.06 10.67 24.40
CA LEU A 260 3.46 10.20 24.32
C LEU A 260 3.93 9.20 25.39
N ARG A 261 3.29 9.15 26.57
CA ARG A 261 3.66 8.23 27.67
C ARG A 261 3.10 6.81 27.52
N LYS A 262 2.04 6.63 26.74
CA LYS A 262 1.38 5.33 26.46
C LYS A 262 0.69 5.36 25.08
N PRO A 263 1.43 5.28 23.96
CA PRO A 263 0.82 4.98 22.67
C PRO A 263 0.13 3.61 22.74
N VAL A 264 -1.13 3.53 22.27
CA VAL A 264 -1.93 2.30 22.26
C VAL A 264 -2.22 1.93 20.81
N TYR A 265 -1.32 1.16 20.20
CA TYR A 265 -1.61 0.58 18.90
C TYR A 265 -2.75 -0.43 19.03
N SER A 266 -3.81 -0.23 18.24
CA SER A 266 -4.88 -1.19 17.97
C SER A 266 -4.92 -1.51 16.48
N LEU A 267 -5.59 -2.60 16.08
CA LEU A 267 -5.76 -2.90 14.66
C LEU A 267 -6.50 -1.76 13.94
N ASP A 268 -7.59 -1.24 14.54
CA ASP A 268 -8.33 -0.09 14.02
C ASP A 268 -7.41 1.10 13.74
N TRP A 269 -6.51 1.45 14.67
CA TRP A 269 -5.57 2.56 14.49
C TRP A 269 -4.58 2.29 13.34
N CYS A 270 -4.06 1.06 13.24
CA CYS A 270 -3.09 0.72 12.19
C CYS A 270 -3.74 0.73 10.80
N VAL A 271 -5.00 0.29 10.68
CA VAL A 271 -5.77 0.40 9.43
C VAL A 271 -6.12 1.87 9.13
N ALA A 272 -6.47 2.67 10.14
CA ALA A 272 -6.75 4.09 9.95
C ALA A 272 -5.52 4.86 9.43
N MET A 273 -4.33 4.64 10.00
CA MET A 273 -3.09 5.26 9.54
C MET A 273 -2.67 4.76 8.15
N TYR A 274 -2.93 3.50 7.81
CA TYR A 274 -2.72 2.97 6.45
C TYR A 274 -3.64 3.66 5.42
N ASN A 275 -4.93 3.82 5.77
CA ASN A 275 -5.91 4.50 4.93
C ASN A 275 -5.54 5.98 4.74
N ILE A 276 -5.13 6.69 5.81
CA ILE A 276 -4.62 8.08 5.75
C ILE A 276 -3.38 8.15 4.85
N GLY A 277 -2.39 7.27 5.06
CA GLY A 277 -1.15 7.25 4.30
C GLY A 277 -1.35 6.99 2.80
N THR A 278 -2.33 6.14 2.46
CA THR A 278 -2.69 5.85 1.07
C THR A 278 -3.59 6.93 0.45
N SER A 279 -4.54 7.51 1.19
CA SER A 279 -5.40 8.59 0.68
C SER A 279 -4.63 9.89 0.47
N ALA A 280 -3.73 10.27 1.38
CA ALA A 280 -2.86 11.45 1.23
C ALA A 280 -2.01 11.40 -0.05
N SER A 281 -1.56 10.21 -0.45
CA SER A 281 -0.81 9.98 -1.71
C SER A 281 -1.61 10.27 -2.99
N SER A 282 -2.91 10.50 -2.88
CA SER A 282 -3.78 10.87 -4.01
C SER A 282 -3.91 12.38 -4.24
N MET A 283 -3.55 13.20 -3.25
CA MET A 283 -3.88 14.64 -3.18
C MET A 283 -2.93 15.57 -3.96
N ASN A 284 -1.67 15.20 -4.13
CA ASN A 284 -0.65 16.09 -4.72
C ASN A 284 0.35 15.36 -5.64
N GLU A 285 1.09 16.13 -6.45
CA GLU A 285 1.97 15.58 -7.50
C GLU A 285 3.15 14.76 -6.96
N ASP A 286 3.56 14.98 -5.71
CA ASP A 286 4.64 14.21 -5.07
C ASP A 286 4.20 12.77 -4.76
N GLY A 287 2.90 12.54 -4.55
CA GLY A 287 2.24 11.24 -4.42
C GLY A 287 2.70 10.48 -3.17
N LEU A 288 3.33 9.32 -3.35
CA LEU A 288 4.01 8.59 -2.27
C LEU A 288 5.25 9.34 -1.71
N GLY A 289 5.57 10.53 -2.23
CA GLY A 289 6.54 11.47 -1.64
C GLY A 289 5.91 12.49 -0.70
N ASP A 290 4.57 12.52 -0.56
CA ASP A 290 3.86 13.42 0.33
C ASP A 290 4.20 13.18 1.82
N MET A 291 4.20 14.25 2.61
CA MET A 291 4.53 14.19 4.05
C MET A 291 3.44 13.49 4.88
N GLY A 292 2.17 13.69 4.56
CA GLY A 292 1.05 12.97 5.19
C GLY A 292 1.04 11.50 4.79
N SER A 293 1.33 11.21 3.53
CA SER A 293 1.48 9.84 3.03
C SER A 293 2.61 9.10 3.75
N PHE A 294 3.80 9.72 3.83
CA PHE A 294 4.95 9.16 4.53
C PHE A 294 4.69 8.98 6.02
N HIS A 295 4.06 9.95 6.70
CA HIS A 295 3.74 9.85 8.12
C HIS A 295 2.73 8.74 8.39
N GLY A 296 1.56 8.75 7.73
CA GLY A 296 0.53 7.73 7.89
C GLY A 296 1.05 6.31 7.64
N MET A 297 1.85 6.13 6.59
CA MET A 297 2.45 4.83 6.28
C MET A 297 3.53 4.40 7.28
N SER A 298 4.37 5.33 7.75
CA SER A 298 5.41 5.04 8.76
C SER A 298 4.80 4.58 10.10
N GLU A 299 3.75 5.28 10.53
CA GLU A 299 3.00 4.97 11.74
C GLU A 299 2.22 3.65 11.62
N ALA A 300 1.51 3.43 10.52
CA ALA A 300 0.86 2.15 10.23
C ALA A 300 1.87 0.98 10.25
N ALA A 301 3.05 1.16 9.65
CA ALA A 301 4.12 0.18 9.67
C ALA A 301 4.67 -0.05 11.09
N ALA A 302 4.80 0.99 11.91
CA ALA A 302 5.25 0.87 13.31
C ALA A 302 4.24 0.10 14.17
N GLY A 303 2.96 0.50 14.13
CA GLY A 303 1.88 -0.16 14.86
C GLY A 303 1.65 -1.61 14.43
N ALA A 304 1.61 -1.88 13.11
CA ALA A 304 1.43 -3.22 12.59
C ALA A 304 2.57 -4.18 13.00
N ARG A 305 3.83 -3.73 12.99
CA ARG A 305 4.96 -4.50 13.55
C ARG A 305 4.82 -4.70 15.04
N PHE A 306 4.52 -3.66 15.81
CA PHE A 306 4.38 -3.79 17.27
C PHE A 306 3.32 -4.82 17.64
N LEU A 307 2.16 -4.79 16.99
CA LEU A 307 1.12 -5.79 17.16
C LEU A 307 1.62 -7.17 16.74
N ALA A 308 2.17 -7.31 15.53
CA ALA A 308 2.57 -8.61 14.98
C ALA A 308 3.68 -9.31 15.78
N TYR A 309 4.59 -8.56 16.42
CA TYR A 309 5.70 -9.12 17.19
C TYR A 309 5.42 -9.27 18.68
N TYR A 310 4.68 -8.34 19.31
CA TYR A 310 4.54 -8.31 20.76
C TYR A 310 3.12 -8.59 21.27
N ARG A 311 2.08 -8.45 20.42
CA ARG A 311 0.67 -8.55 20.84
C ARG A 311 -0.18 -9.52 20.02
N MET A 312 0.37 -10.21 19.02
CA MET A 312 -0.36 -11.12 18.12
C MET A 312 -1.15 -12.20 18.89
N ALA A 313 -0.63 -12.68 20.01
CA ALA A 313 -1.29 -13.67 20.87
C ALA A 313 -2.46 -13.10 21.71
N ASP A 314 -2.56 -11.78 21.86
CA ASP A 314 -3.63 -11.09 22.58
C ASP A 314 -4.83 -10.75 21.66
N LEU A 315 -4.64 -10.85 20.34
CA LEU A 315 -5.64 -10.58 19.30
C LEU A 315 -6.48 -11.82 19.02
N ASP A 316 -7.76 -11.64 18.69
CA ASP A 316 -8.60 -12.75 18.24
C ASP A 316 -8.19 -13.26 16.83
N MET A 317 -8.69 -14.43 16.41
CA MET A 317 -8.31 -15.03 15.13
C MET A 317 -8.67 -14.13 13.94
N SER A 318 -9.79 -13.40 13.97
CA SER A 318 -10.13 -12.44 12.92
C SER A 318 -9.12 -11.30 12.89
N GLU A 319 -8.82 -10.70 14.04
CA GLU A 319 -7.86 -9.61 14.18
C GLU A 319 -6.45 -10.03 13.75
N GLN A 320 -5.99 -11.23 14.10
CA GLN A 320 -4.71 -11.78 13.64
C GLN A 320 -4.65 -11.91 12.12
N GLN A 321 -5.73 -12.35 11.47
CA GLN A 321 -5.76 -12.47 10.00
C GLN A 321 -5.86 -11.11 9.31
N LEU A 322 -6.66 -10.18 9.83
CA LEU A 322 -6.73 -8.81 9.32
C LEU A 322 -5.39 -8.06 9.49
N LEU A 323 -4.70 -8.23 10.62
CA LEU A 323 -3.36 -7.69 10.84
C LEU A 323 -2.35 -8.26 9.84
N LYS A 324 -2.41 -9.56 9.54
CA LYS A 324 -1.58 -10.19 8.49
C LYS A 324 -1.88 -9.61 7.11
N ARG A 325 -3.15 -9.38 6.75
CA ARG A 325 -3.53 -8.70 5.50
C ARG A 325 -2.96 -7.27 5.44
N LEU A 326 -3.10 -6.50 6.52
CA LEU A 326 -2.56 -5.14 6.64
C LEU A 326 -1.03 -5.11 6.49
N PHE A 327 -0.31 -6.02 7.14
CA PHE A 327 1.15 -6.13 7.07
C PHE A 327 1.66 -6.24 5.63
N TRP A 328 1.03 -7.11 4.82
CA TRP A 328 1.42 -7.30 3.42
C TRP A 328 1.01 -6.16 2.50
N LEU A 329 -0.09 -5.45 2.79
CA LEU A 329 -0.45 -4.22 2.07
C LEU A 329 0.54 -3.07 2.36
N ILE A 330 1.02 -2.95 3.60
CA ILE A 330 2.09 -2.02 3.95
C ILE A 330 3.40 -2.42 3.22
N PHE A 331 3.73 -3.71 3.14
CA PHE A 331 4.89 -4.18 2.38
C PHE A 331 4.78 -3.88 0.87
N ALA A 332 3.59 -4.03 0.28
CA ALA A 332 3.30 -3.67 -1.11
C ALA A 332 3.41 -2.16 -1.36
N ALA A 333 2.95 -1.33 -0.42
CA ALA A 333 3.12 0.13 -0.45
C ALA A 333 4.60 0.53 -0.32
N TYR A 334 5.35 -0.10 0.59
CA TYR A 334 6.80 0.08 0.73
C TYR A 334 7.55 -0.25 -0.57
N CYS A 335 7.30 -1.42 -1.18
CA CYS A 335 7.97 -1.79 -2.42
C CYS A 335 7.55 -0.91 -3.61
N SER A 336 6.30 -0.44 -3.65
CA SER A 336 5.87 0.55 -4.66
C SER A 336 6.61 1.89 -4.48
N ALA A 337 6.76 2.38 -3.26
CA ALA A 337 7.51 3.59 -2.97
C ALA A 337 9.00 3.47 -3.35
N ASP A 338 9.63 2.33 -3.03
CA ASP A 338 11.02 2.01 -3.37
C ASP A 338 11.26 1.98 -4.90
N ILE A 339 10.36 1.34 -5.67
CA ILE A 339 10.36 1.37 -7.14
C ILE A 339 10.34 2.82 -7.66
N PHE A 340 9.44 3.66 -7.14
CA PHE A 340 9.36 5.08 -7.55
C PHE A 340 10.42 6.00 -6.89
N GLY A 341 11.45 5.42 -6.26
CA GLY A 341 12.56 6.14 -5.65
C GLY A 341 12.16 7.08 -4.50
N ARG A 342 11.06 6.76 -3.80
CA ARG A 342 10.57 7.48 -2.62
C ARG A 342 11.12 6.83 -1.35
N LEU A 343 11.28 7.63 -0.29
CA LEU A 343 11.62 7.11 1.03
C LEU A 343 10.40 6.41 1.63
N SER A 344 10.57 5.19 2.15
CA SER A 344 9.53 4.48 2.88
C SER A 344 10.14 3.64 4.01
N VAL A 345 9.34 3.37 5.04
CA VAL A 345 9.77 2.59 6.21
C VAL A 345 9.55 1.11 5.94
N SER A 346 10.61 0.33 5.84
CA SER A 346 10.48 -1.13 5.67
C SER A 346 9.74 -1.74 6.85
N ILE A 347 8.62 -2.41 6.56
CA ILE A 347 7.91 -3.25 7.53
C ILE A 347 8.58 -4.63 7.69
N VAL A 348 9.41 -5.04 6.73
CA VAL A 348 10.11 -6.34 6.73
C VAL A 348 11.60 -6.17 7.07
N SER A 349 12.06 -6.93 8.05
CA SER A 349 13.46 -7.12 8.45
C SER A 349 14.00 -8.49 8.02
N HIS A 350 15.30 -8.74 8.25
CA HIS A 350 15.99 -9.95 7.79
C HIS A 350 15.76 -11.21 8.66
N GLN A 351 15.16 -11.09 9.85
CA GLN A 351 15.00 -12.20 10.80
C GLN A 351 13.55 -12.76 10.86
N GLU A 352 12.69 -12.32 9.96
CA GLU A 352 11.25 -12.54 10.08
C GLU A 352 10.81 -13.89 9.54
N ASN A 353 10.01 -14.62 10.33
CA ASN A 353 9.29 -15.78 9.84
C ASN A 353 8.09 -15.33 8.97
N ARG A 354 8.40 -14.86 7.75
CA ARG A 354 7.45 -14.34 6.76
C ARG A 354 6.28 -15.31 6.51
N ALA A 355 6.53 -16.62 6.59
CA ALA A 355 5.51 -17.66 6.44
C ALA A 355 4.45 -17.62 7.56
N HIS A 356 4.81 -17.29 8.80
CA HIS A 356 3.84 -17.14 9.90
C HIS A 356 2.94 -15.91 9.70
N LEU A 357 3.45 -14.84 9.07
CA LEU A 357 2.70 -13.61 8.78
C LEU A 357 1.87 -13.70 7.49
N ARG A 358 1.87 -14.82 6.76
CA ARG A 358 1.03 -15.02 5.58
C ARG A 358 -0.45 -15.13 6.00
N PRO A 359 -1.36 -14.30 5.47
CA PRO A 359 -2.79 -14.40 5.78
C PRO A 359 -3.43 -15.62 5.08
N LEU A 360 -4.35 -16.26 5.79
CA LEU A 360 -5.11 -17.41 5.29
C LEU A 360 -6.21 -16.97 4.31
N PRO A 361 -6.54 -17.79 3.29
CA PRO A 361 -7.56 -17.49 2.27
C PRO A 361 -9.00 -17.66 2.79
N LEU A 362 -9.34 -16.92 3.85
CA LEU A 362 -10.63 -16.98 4.53
C LEU A 362 -11.61 -15.95 3.95
N THR A 363 -12.89 -16.34 3.81
CA THR A 363 -14.00 -15.43 3.54
C THR A 363 -14.43 -14.70 4.84
N ASP A 364 -15.26 -13.68 4.75
CA ASP A 364 -15.76 -12.99 5.96
C ASP A 364 -16.65 -13.88 6.84
N SER A 365 -17.36 -14.86 6.25
CA SER A 365 -18.09 -15.88 7.04
C SER A 365 -17.15 -16.84 7.77
N GLN A 366 -15.91 -17.03 7.29
CA GLN A 366 -14.89 -17.87 7.92
C GLN A 366 -14.03 -17.10 8.94
N LEU A 367 -14.03 -15.75 8.88
CA LEU A 367 -13.44 -14.89 9.90
C LEU A 367 -14.34 -14.69 11.14
N GLU A 368 -15.60 -15.13 11.11
CA GLU A 368 -16.57 -14.88 12.19
C GLU A 368 -16.29 -15.71 13.44
N THR A 369 -15.36 -15.24 14.28
CA THR A 369 -14.98 -15.88 15.55
C THR A 369 -15.52 -15.10 16.75
N GLY A 370 -16.77 -15.39 17.14
CA GLY A 370 -17.43 -14.76 18.29
C GLY A 370 -18.83 -15.35 18.57
N PRO A 371 -19.59 -14.78 19.52
CA PRO A 371 -21.04 -15.03 19.58
C PRO A 371 -21.66 -14.56 18.26
N GLN A 372 -22.46 -15.41 17.61
CA GLN A 372 -22.93 -15.15 16.25
C GLN A 372 -23.73 -13.84 16.18
N LEU A 373 -23.20 -12.87 15.43
CA LEU A 373 -23.95 -11.72 14.98
C LEU A 373 -25.06 -12.21 14.05
N SER A 374 -26.26 -11.65 14.18
CA SER A 374 -27.43 -12.15 13.46
C SER A 374 -27.23 -12.07 11.94
N HIS A 375 -27.18 -13.22 11.27
CA HIS A 375 -27.07 -13.30 9.81
C HIS A 375 -28.20 -12.55 9.07
N ALA A 376 -29.30 -12.20 9.74
CA ALA A 376 -30.42 -11.45 9.16
C ALA A 376 -30.23 -9.92 9.13
N GLU A 377 -29.17 -9.36 9.75
CA GLU A 377 -29.02 -7.90 9.91
C GLU A 377 -28.37 -7.16 8.74
N LEU A 378 -27.74 -7.86 7.79
CA LEU A 378 -27.05 -7.25 6.66
C LEU A 378 -27.37 -8.02 5.37
N PRO A 379 -27.50 -7.33 4.22
CA PRO A 379 -27.69 -8.01 2.95
C PRO A 379 -26.44 -8.86 2.61
N PRO A 380 -26.62 -10.05 2.00
CA PRO A 380 -25.53 -10.88 1.51
C PRO A 380 -24.58 -10.09 0.61
N TRP A 381 -23.29 -10.37 0.72
CA TRP A 381 -22.24 -9.68 0.00
C TRP A 381 -21.20 -10.66 -0.54
N HIS A 382 -20.51 -10.28 -1.61
CA HIS A 382 -19.63 -11.20 -2.33
C HIS A 382 -18.49 -11.77 -1.45
N GLY A 383 -17.95 -10.97 -0.51
CA GLY A 383 -16.93 -11.42 0.44
C GLY A 383 -17.41 -12.36 1.56
N ASP A 384 -18.73 -12.58 1.71
CA ASP A 384 -19.25 -13.60 2.62
C ASP A 384 -18.85 -15.01 2.16
N THR A 385 -18.79 -15.24 0.86
CA THR A 385 -18.50 -16.53 0.19
C THR A 385 -17.23 -16.52 -0.65
N THR A 386 -16.66 -15.35 -0.97
CA THR A 386 -15.43 -15.16 -1.74
C THR A 386 -14.30 -14.69 -0.83
N SER A 387 -13.08 -15.21 -0.99
CA SER A 387 -11.90 -14.64 -0.34
C SER A 387 -11.01 -13.96 -1.39
N TYR A 388 -10.70 -12.69 -1.17
CA TYR A 388 -9.75 -11.91 -2.00
C TYR A 388 -8.32 -11.99 -1.47
N VAL A 389 -8.06 -12.70 -0.36
CA VAL A 389 -6.71 -12.90 0.16
C VAL A 389 -5.76 -13.62 -0.81
N PRO A 390 -6.20 -14.56 -1.69
CA PRO A 390 -5.34 -15.12 -2.73
C PRO A 390 -4.65 -14.06 -3.59
N GLY A 391 -5.36 -13.01 -4.02
CA GLY A 391 -4.76 -11.93 -4.82
C GLY A 391 -3.74 -11.09 -4.04
N LEU A 392 -4.02 -10.76 -2.77
CA LEU A 392 -3.05 -10.11 -1.88
C LEU A 392 -1.79 -10.98 -1.68
N ASN A 393 -1.97 -12.29 -1.54
CA ASN A 393 -0.88 -13.25 -1.42
C ASN A 393 -0.01 -13.30 -2.69
N GLN A 394 -0.61 -13.33 -3.88
CA GLN A 394 0.13 -13.25 -5.16
C GLN A 394 0.83 -11.90 -5.35
N LEU A 395 0.20 -10.79 -4.96
CA LEU A 395 0.77 -9.44 -5.02
C LEU A 395 2.00 -9.33 -4.11
N SER A 396 1.93 -9.96 -2.93
CA SER A 396 3.04 -10.05 -1.98
C SER A 396 4.22 -10.81 -2.55
N ASP A 397 3.98 -11.90 -3.27
CA ASP A 397 5.05 -12.71 -3.88
C ASP A 397 5.76 -11.94 -5.01
N LEU A 398 5.02 -11.21 -5.83
CA LEU A 398 5.59 -10.32 -6.85
C LEU A 398 6.51 -9.25 -6.21
N PHE A 399 6.06 -8.59 -5.14
CA PHE A 399 6.88 -7.59 -4.44
C PHE A 399 8.05 -8.19 -3.66
N LEU A 400 7.95 -9.44 -3.20
CA LEU A 400 9.09 -10.17 -2.62
C LEU A 400 10.20 -10.36 -3.66
N ILE A 401 9.88 -10.62 -4.94
CA ILE A 401 10.89 -10.67 -6.01
C ILE A 401 11.62 -9.33 -6.15
N TRP A 402 10.90 -8.21 -6.13
CA TRP A 402 11.52 -6.89 -6.20
C TRP A 402 12.45 -6.63 -5.00
N HIS A 403 12.00 -6.95 -3.78
CA HIS A 403 12.75 -6.74 -2.54
C HIS A 403 14.00 -7.64 -2.44
N GLU A 404 13.91 -8.90 -2.84
CA GLU A 404 15.07 -9.80 -2.95
C GLU A 404 16.05 -9.28 -4.01
N ALA A 405 15.55 -8.82 -5.17
CA ALA A 405 16.37 -8.21 -6.22
C ALA A 405 17.00 -6.87 -5.82
N GLN A 406 16.55 -6.21 -4.74
CA GLN A 406 17.23 -5.04 -4.16
C GLN A 406 18.40 -5.44 -3.24
N THR A 407 18.30 -6.57 -2.55
CA THR A 407 19.20 -6.96 -1.47
C THR A 407 20.24 -8.03 -1.85
N ALA A 408 19.99 -8.83 -2.88
CA ALA A 408 20.88 -9.91 -3.30
C ALA A 408 22.10 -9.42 -4.12
N PRO A 409 23.34 -9.80 -3.75
CA PRO A 409 24.54 -9.48 -4.54
C PRO A 409 24.52 -10.12 -5.94
N ILE A 410 24.74 -9.31 -6.98
CA ILE A 410 24.75 -9.73 -8.40
C ILE A 410 25.74 -10.87 -8.67
N SER A 411 26.85 -10.92 -7.91
CA SER A 411 27.86 -11.97 -8.00
C SER A 411 27.34 -13.39 -7.71
N LEU A 412 26.25 -13.54 -6.96
CA LEU A 412 25.63 -14.85 -6.68
C LEU A 412 24.99 -15.48 -7.92
N TYR A 413 24.67 -14.68 -8.94
CA TYR A 413 23.96 -15.11 -10.15
C TYR A 413 24.89 -15.25 -11.36
N GLY A 414 26.19 -14.95 -11.23
CA GLY A 414 27.15 -14.99 -12.33
C GLY A 414 27.17 -13.75 -13.24
N GLY A 415 26.30 -12.76 -13.02
CA GLY A 415 26.30 -11.50 -13.76
C GLY A 415 24.95 -10.78 -13.75
N GLN A 416 24.89 -9.59 -14.34
CA GLN A 416 23.64 -8.81 -14.45
C GLN A 416 22.58 -9.53 -15.30
N GLU A 417 22.98 -10.11 -16.43
CA GLU A 417 22.04 -10.76 -17.36
C GLU A 417 21.46 -12.06 -16.79
N GLU A 418 22.27 -12.85 -16.08
CA GLU A 418 21.79 -14.07 -15.41
C GLU A 418 20.94 -13.75 -14.17
N ALA A 419 21.26 -12.67 -13.44
CA ALA A 419 20.37 -12.14 -12.40
C ALA A 419 19.01 -11.70 -12.99
N LEU A 420 19.01 -11.00 -14.14
CA LEU A 420 17.78 -10.63 -14.85
C LEU A 420 16.97 -11.88 -15.25
N LYS A 421 17.59 -12.87 -15.90
CA LYS A 421 16.95 -14.14 -16.29
C LYS A 421 16.35 -14.84 -15.07
N HIS A 422 17.08 -14.91 -13.96
CA HIS A 422 16.60 -15.48 -12.70
C HIS A 422 15.34 -14.77 -12.17
N TRP A 423 15.36 -13.44 -12.06
CA TRP A 423 14.22 -12.69 -11.52
C TRP A 423 12.99 -12.72 -12.45
N LEU A 424 13.18 -12.61 -13.76
CA LEU A 424 12.10 -12.76 -14.74
C LEU A 424 11.47 -14.17 -14.69
N ALA A 425 12.28 -15.22 -14.55
CA ALA A 425 11.80 -16.59 -14.39
C ALA A 425 11.02 -16.79 -13.08
N LYS A 426 11.44 -16.18 -11.97
CA LYS A 426 10.65 -16.21 -10.71
C LYS A 426 9.30 -15.50 -10.85
N ILE A 427 9.24 -14.36 -11.57
CA ILE A 427 7.96 -13.67 -11.86
C ILE A 427 7.05 -14.54 -12.73
N GLN A 428 7.58 -15.17 -13.78
CA GLN A 428 6.79 -16.08 -14.61
C GLN A 428 6.27 -17.28 -13.80
N THR A 429 7.12 -17.87 -12.95
CA THR A 429 6.73 -18.97 -12.05
C THR A 429 5.57 -18.59 -11.12
N ILE A 430 5.53 -17.34 -10.65
CA ILE A 430 4.41 -16.82 -9.84
C ILE A 430 3.12 -16.74 -10.69
N ILE A 431 3.19 -16.15 -11.89
CA ILE A 431 2.04 -15.99 -12.81
C ILE A 431 1.46 -17.34 -13.26
N ASP A 432 2.32 -18.30 -13.62
CA ASP A 432 1.91 -19.65 -14.05
C ASP A 432 1.16 -20.41 -12.93
N ASN A 433 1.50 -20.11 -11.67
CA ASN A 433 0.89 -20.69 -10.48
C ASN A 433 -0.24 -19.84 -9.88
N PHE A 434 -0.70 -18.78 -10.55
CA PHE A 434 -1.92 -18.07 -10.15
C PHE A 434 -3.11 -19.06 -10.06
N PRO A 435 -4.00 -18.90 -9.05
CA PRO A 435 -5.16 -19.77 -8.92
C PRO A 435 -6.18 -19.52 -10.06
N PRO A 436 -7.07 -20.49 -10.39
CA PRO A 436 -7.88 -20.45 -11.61
C PRO A 436 -8.72 -19.19 -11.85
N GLU A 437 -9.09 -18.51 -10.77
CA GLU A 437 -9.88 -17.28 -10.68
C GLU A 437 -9.06 -15.99 -10.87
N LEU A 438 -7.73 -16.05 -10.79
CA LEU A 438 -6.80 -14.91 -11.02
C LEU A 438 -5.97 -15.04 -12.30
N ARG A 439 -6.25 -16.05 -13.14
CA ARG A 439 -5.56 -16.23 -14.43
C ARG A 439 -6.13 -15.27 -15.48
N TRP A 440 -5.23 -14.58 -16.20
CA TRP A 440 -5.60 -13.87 -17.42
C TRP A 440 -6.24 -14.83 -18.44
N ARG A 441 -7.28 -14.36 -19.13
CA ARG A 441 -8.09 -15.17 -20.06
C ARG A 441 -8.39 -14.47 -21.39
N GLY A 442 -7.86 -13.27 -21.66
CA GLY A 442 -8.02 -12.58 -22.95
C GLY A 442 -9.47 -12.45 -23.44
N GLY A 443 -10.43 -12.24 -22.54
CA GLY A 443 -11.88 -12.18 -22.87
C GLY A 443 -12.60 -13.52 -23.03
N LEU A 444 -11.93 -14.67 -22.84
CA LEU A 444 -12.58 -15.99 -22.83
C LEU A 444 -13.56 -16.17 -21.65
N SER A 445 -14.47 -17.13 -21.80
CA SER A 445 -15.50 -17.44 -20.80
C SER A 445 -14.92 -17.79 -19.42
N ARG A 446 -15.60 -17.30 -18.39
CA ARG A 446 -15.17 -17.37 -16.98
C ARG A 446 -15.92 -18.47 -16.21
N PRO A 447 -15.29 -19.11 -15.22
CA PRO A 447 -16.01 -19.83 -14.16
C PRO A 447 -17.07 -18.93 -13.49
N SER A 448 -18.22 -19.51 -13.15
CA SER A 448 -19.40 -18.80 -12.63
C SER A 448 -19.25 -18.18 -11.24
N HIS A 449 -18.14 -18.43 -10.55
CA HIS A 449 -17.81 -17.83 -9.25
C HIS A 449 -16.89 -16.61 -9.34
N ILE A 450 -16.40 -16.24 -10.53
CA ILE A 450 -15.54 -15.05 -10.70
C ILE A 450 -16.40 -13.79 -10.61
N THR A 451 -16.22 -13.04 -9.52
CA THR A 451 -16.79 -11.72 -9.27
C THR A 451 -15.97 -10.60 -9.90
N GLU A 452 -16.55 -9.40 -10.05
CA GLU A 452 -15.85 -8.19 -10.52
C GLU A 452 -14.56 -7.89 -9.72
N GLY A 453 -14.58 -8.13 -8.40
CA GLY A 453 -13.40 -7.97 -7.55
C GLY A 453 -12.20 -8.83 -7.97
N HIS A 454 -12.39 -9.97 -8.64
CA HIS A 454 -11.29 -10.75 -9.20
C HIS A 454 -10.69 -10.08 -10.44
N ASP A 455 -11.47 -9.43 -11.30
CA ASP A 455 -10.94 -8.63 -12.41
C ASP A 455 -10.09 -7.48 -11.85
N THR A 456 -10.57 -6.85 -10.78
CA THR A 456 -9.87 -5.78 -10.06
C THR A 456 -8.54 -6.30 -9.50
N GLN A 457 -8.46 -7.55 -9.03
CA GLN A 457 -7.18 -8.18 -8.68
C GLN A 457 -6.32 -8.57 -9.89
N ILE A 458 -6.90 -9.11 -10.97
CA ILE A 458 -6.18 -9.48 -12.20
C ILE A 458 -5.47 -8.27 -12.81
N ALA A 459 -6.18 -7.16 -12.99
CA ALA A 459 -5.61 -5.91 -13.49
C ALA A 459 -4.45 -5.42 -12.60
N ASN A 460 -4.63 -5.49 -11.27
CA ASN A 460 -3.59 -5.10 -10.31
C ASN A 460 -2.34 -5.98 -10.41
N LEU A 461 -2.50 -7.31 -10.43
CA LEU A 461 -1.43 -8.29 -10.43
C LEU A 461 -0.61 -8.26 -11.72
N PHE A 462 -1.26 -8.26 -12.88
CA PHE A 462 -0.57 -8.28 -14.16
C PHE A 462 0.15 -6.95 -14.46
N ILE A 463 -0.46 -5.79 -14.17
CA ILE A 463 0.24 -4.50 -14.36
C ILE A 463 1.36 -4.32 -13.32
N THR A 464 1.22 -4.84 -12.10
CA THR A 464 2.31 -4.85 -11.11
C THR A 464 3.47 -5.76 -11.52
N SER A 465 3.20 -6.97 -12.03
CA SER A 465 4.27 -7.84 -12.51
C SER A 465 5.02 -7.23 -13.70
N LEU A 466 4.30 -6.58 -14.62
CA LEU A 466 4.88 -5.84 -15.76
C LEU A 466 5.73 -4.64 -15.33
N ASN A 467 5.30 -3.88 -14.32
CA ASN A 467 6.07 -2.78 -13.77
C ASN A 467 7.36 -3.24 -13.06
N ILE A 468 7.29 -4.35 -12.30
CA ILE A 468 8.47 -4.97 -11.69
C ILE A 468 9.42 -5.51 -12.77
N ARG A 469 8.91 -6.18 -13.83
CA ARG A 469 9.71 -6.61 -14.99
C ARG A 469 10.44 -5.41 -15.63
N SER A 470 9.75 -4.28 -15.82
CA SER A 470 10.32 -3.05 -16.41
C SER A 470 11.48 -2.47 -15.59
N ASN A 471 11.31 -2.39 -14.26
CA ASN A 471 12.33 -1.87 -13.36
C ASN A 471 13.53 -2.84 -13.21
N LEU A 472 13.30 -4.15 -13.24
CA LEU A 472 14.37 -5.15 -13.32
C LEU A 472 15.18 -5.02 -14.62
N LEU A 473 14.53 -4.73 -15.75
CA LEU A 473 15.19 -4.50 -17.05
C LEU A 473 16.04 -3.22 -17.07
N GLN A 474 15.59 -2.15 -16.40
CA GLN A 474 16.40 -0.94 -16.22
C GLN A 474 17.60 -1.20 -15.28
N LYS A 475 17.42 -2.00 -14.21
CA LYS A 475 18.48 -2.30 -13.23
C LYS A 475 19.55 -3.30 -13.72
N PHE A 476 19.14 -4.32 -14.48
CA PHE A 476 19.99 -5.46 -14.83
C PHE A 476 20.14 -5.72 -16.34
N GLY A 477 19.38 -5.05 -17.21
CA GLY A 477 19.46 -5.27 -18.66
C GLY A 477 20.83 -4.92 -19.22
N SER A 478 21.52 -5.89 -19.82
CA SER A 478 22.91 -5.84 -20.29
C SER A 478 23.10 -5.07 -21.59
N THR A 479 22.14 -5.09 -22.52
CA THR A 479 22.23 -4.43 -23.83
C THR A 479 21.02 -3.53 -24.09
N VAL A 480 21.24 -2.44 -24.83
CA VAL A 480 20.17 -1.51 -25.26
C VAL A 480 19.13 -2.25 -26.11
N LYS A 481 19.57 -3.12 -27.04
CA LYS A 481 18.66 -3.84 -27.95
C LYS A 481 17.74 -4.80 -27.19
N THR A 482 18.27 -5.65 -26.31
CA THR A 482 17.44 -6.59 -25.53
C THR A 482 16.52 -5.84 -24.57
N ARG A 483 16.98 -4.75 -23.95
CA ARG A 483 16.14 -3.89 -23.10
C ARG A 483 14.96 -3.28 -23.90
N ALA A 484 15.21 -2.77 -25.10
CA ALA A 484 14.17 -2.22 -25.97
C ALA A 484 13.16 -3.28 -26.43
N GLU A 485 13.63 -4.49 -26.79
CA GLU A 485 12.75 -5.60 -27.21
C GLU A 485 11.86 -6.12 -26.05
N GLU A 486 12.37 -6.18 -24.82
CA GLU A 486 11.56 -6.58 -23.65
C GLU A 486 10.61 -5.46 -23.19
N HIS A 487 11.04 -4.19 -23.17
CA HIS A 487 10.12 -3.06 -22.90
C HIS A 487 9.03 -2.95 -23.96
N GLN A 488 9.32 -3.30 -25.22
CA GLN A 488 8.30 -3.38 -26.27
C GLN A 488 7.22 -4.41 -25.93
N ARG A 489 7.59 -5.62 -25.49
CA ARG A 489 6.62 -6.65 -25.07
C ARG A 489 5.84 -6.19 -23.83
N ILE A 490 6.49 -5.56 -22.85
CA ILE A 490 5.80 -5.03 -21.67
C ILE A 490 4.72 -4.01 -22.06
N VAL A 491 4.98 -3.11 -23.01
CA VAL A 491 3.95 -2.16 -23.49
C VAL A 491 2.84 -2.85 -24.28
N ASP A 492 3.13 -3.92 -25.02
CA ASP A 492 2.11 -4.73 -25.69
C ASP A 492 1.22 -5.49 -24.68
N ASP A 493 1.83 -6.16 -23.68
CA ASP A 493 1.13 -6.83 -22.58
C ASP A 493 0.24 -5.84 -21.80
N LEU A 494 0.74 -4.62 -21.51
CA LEU A 494 -0.02 -3.54 -20.85
C LEU A 494 -1.21 -3.07 -21.71
N LEU A 495 -1.02 -2.91 -23.02
CA LEU A 495 -2.09 -2.50 -23.93
C LEU A 495 -3.14 -3.61 -24.10
N GLU A 496 -2.76 -4.89 -24.05
CA GLU A 496 -3.74 -5.98 -24.01
C GLU A 496 -4.64 -5.88 -22.78
N ILE A 497 -4.06 -5.67 -21.59
CA ILE A 497 -4.83 -5.53 -20.34
C ILE A 497 -5.74 -4.29 -20.38
N LEU A 498 -5.19 -3.13 -20.76
CA LEU A 498 -5.92 -1.84 -20.75
C LEU A 498 -7.08 -1.75 -21.75
N TYR A 499 -7.08 -2.58 -22.80
CA TYR A 499 -8.15 -2.61 -23.81
C TYR A 499 -9.11 -3.80 -23.67
N HIS A 500 -8.81 -4.81 -22.85
CA HIS A 500 -9.71 -5.94 -22.56
C HIS A 500 -10.28 -5.95 -21.13
N MET A 501 -9.77 -5.13 -20.21
CA MET A 501 -10.40 -4.91 -18.90
C MET A 501 -11.53 -3.87 -18.99
N PRO A 502 -12.67 -4.07 -18.31
CA PRO A 502 -13.71 -3.06 -18.19
C PRO A 502 -13.18 -1.78 -17.53
N GLN A 503 -13.63 -0.61 -17.98
CA GLN A 503 -13.07 0.65 -17.48
C GLN A 503 -13.28 0.86 -15.97
N HIS A 504 -14.42 0.43 -15.40
CA HIS A 504 -14.65 0.51 -13.95
C HIS A 504 -13.64 -0.32 -13.14
N VAL A 505 -13.17 -1.46 -13.66
CA VAL A 505 -12.13 -2.30 -13.03
C VAL A 505 -10.78 -1.58 -12.96
N LEU A 506 -10.46 -0.79 -13.99
CA LEU A 506 -9.26 0.05 -14.05
C LEU A 506 -9.37 1.26 -13.12
N GLU A 507 -10.56 1.87 -13.03
CA GLU A 507 -10.84 3.02 -12.17
C GLU A 507 -10.82 2.67 -10.68
N GLN A 508 -11.39 1.52 -10.27
CA GLN A 508 -11.26 0.95 -8.91
C GLN A 508 -9.81 0.73 -8.48
N ASN A 509 -8.93 0.59 -9.45
CA ASN A 509 -7.50 0.36 -9.29
C ASN A 509 -6.64 1.63 -9.41
N GLY A 510 -7.24 2.78 -9.78
CA GLY A 510 -6.55 3.90 -10.41
C GLY A 510 -5.28 4.35 -9.68
N ASN A 511 -5.39 4.64 -8.38
CA ASN A 511 -4.26 5.06 -7.53
C ASN A 511 -3.05 4.10 -7.57
N SER A 512 -3.26 2.80 -7.73
CA SER A 512 -2.19 1.81 -7.77
C SER A 512 -1.63 1.61 -9.18
N LEU A 513 -2.48 1.70 -10.21
CA LEU A 513 -2.09 1.45 -11.61
C LEU A 513 -1.48 2.67 -12.29
N ILE A 514 -2.06 3.87 -12.13
CA ILE A 514 -1.62 5.08 -12.84
C ILE A 514 -0.11 5.34 -12.67
N PRO A 515 0.48 5.28 -11.45
CA PRO A 515 1.93 5.43 -11.29
C PRO A 515 2.74 4.36 -12.04
N LYS A 516 2.29 3.10 -12.00
CA LYS A 516 2.95 1.96 -12.66
C LYS A 516 2.91 2.06 -14.18
N LEU A 517 1.80 2.54 -14.73
CA LEU A 517 1.60 2.76 -16.16
C LEU A 517 2.43 3.96 -16.67
N ARG A 518 2.43 5.08 -15.93
CA ARG A 518 3.29 6.24 -16.20
C ARG A 518 4.78 5.85 -16.18
N ASP A 519 5.20 5.03 -15.22
CA ASP A 519 6.57 4.53 -15.05
C ASP A 519 7.02 3.58 -16.19
N CYS A 520 6.19 2.59 -16.54
CA CYS A 520 6.44 1.73 -17.72
C CYS A 520 6.51 2.54 -19.03
N GLY A 521 5.61 3.52 -19.20
CA GLY A 521 5.62 4.43 -20.35
C GLY A 521 6.91 5.26 -20.41
N ALA A 522 7.40 5.76 -19.28
CA ALA A 522 8.67 6.48 -19.20
C ALA A 522 9.87 5.58 -19.53
N ALA A 523 9.91 4.36 -18.99
CA ALA A 523 10.98 3.39 -19.28
C ALA A 523 11.05 3.02 -20.79
N TYR A 524 9.90 2.92 -21.45
CA TYR A 524 9.78 2.68 -22.89
C TYR A 524 10.23 3.90 -23.71
N MET A 525 9.79 5.11 -23.36
CA MET A 525 10.28 6.36 -23.99
C MET A 525 11.81 6.52 -23.87
N GLU A 526 12.39 6.19 -22.71
CA GLU A 526 13.85 6.19 -22.51
C GLU A 526 14.60 5.22 -23.47
N GLN A 527 13.95 4.19 -24.03
CA GLN A 527 14.58 3.33 -25.05
C GLN A 527 14.42 3.91 -26.46
N MET A 528 13.31 4.60 -26.74
CA MET A 528 13.03 5.23 -28.04
C MET A 528 14.03 6.37 -28.33
N ASP A 529 14.37 7.19 -27.33
CA ASP A 529 15.34 8.29 -27.44
C ASP A 529 16.81 7.84 -27.62
N VAL A 530 17.14 6.57 -27.30
CA VAL A 530 18.51 6.03 -27.35
C VAL A 530 18.80 5.33 -28.70
N GLY A 531 17.79 5.19 -29.57
CA GLY A 531 17.85 4.49 -30.86
C GLY A 531 18.58 5.22 -32.02
N ASP A 532 19.82 5.66 -31.80
CA ASP A 532 20.80 6.09 -32.82
C ASP A 532 20.26 7.01 -33.94
N GLY A 533 19.41 7.99 -33.59
CA GLY A 533 18.88 9.01 -34.51
C GLY A 533 17.98 8.50 -35.64
N ALA A 534 17.73 7.19 -35.72
CA ALA A 534 16.88 6.59 -36.73
C ALA A 534 15.40 6.82 -36.39
N LEU A 535 14.56 6.97 -37.42
CA LEU A 535 13.11 7.14 -37.33
C LEU A 535 12.51 6.22 -36.26
N VAL A 536 12.03 6.83 -35.16
CA VAL A 536 11.22 6.15 -34.14
C VAL A 536 10.11 5.41 -34.87
N SER A 537 10.07 4.08 -34.73
CA SER A 537 9.11 3.25 -35.45
C SER A 537 7.70 3.77 -35.21
N GLU A 538 6.95 4.05 -36.28
CA GLU A 538 5.60 4.61 -36.17
C GLU A 538 4.69 3.69 -35.34
N GLY A 539 4.93 2.37 -35.37
CA GLY A 539 4.27 1.41 -34.49
C GLY A 539 4.61 1.58 -33.00
N ALA A 540 5.81 2.01 -32.64
CA ALA A 540 6.19 2.33 -31.26
C ALA A 540 5.55 3.66 -30.82
N ARG A 541 5.55 4.67 -31.69
CA ARG A 541 4.86 5.95 -31.44
C ARG A 541 3.35 5.74 -31.22
N LEU A 542 2.71 4.94 -32.07
CA LEU A 542 1.28 4.59 -31.97
C LEU A 542 0.95 3.83 -30.68
N LYS A 543 1.86 2.97 -30.18
CA LYS A 543 1.68 2.29 -28.88
C LYS A 543 1.75 3.26 -27.71
N LEU A 544 2.70 4.19 -27.74
CA LEU A 544 2.80 5.26 -26.74
C LEU A 544 1.54 6.16 -26.77
N GLU A 545 1.05 6.55 -27.95
CA GLU A 545 -0.19 7.32 -28.09
C GLU A 545 -1.43 6.58 -27.55
N LYS A 546 -1.50 5.25 -27.72
CA LYS A 546 -2.56 4.44 -27.11
C LYS A 546 -2.45 4.38 -25.58
N LEU A 547 -1.24 4.21 -25.05
CA LEU A 547 -0.99 4.17 -23.61
C LEU A 547 -1.32 5.52 -22.94
N LEU A 548 -0.90 6.63 -23.56
CA LEU A 548 -1.23 7.98 -23.10
C LEU A 548 -2.74 8.23 -23.14
N ARG A 549 -3.43 7.89 -24.23
CA ARG A 549 -4.90 8.02 -24.30
C ARG A 549 -5.61 7.18 -23.22
N LYS A 550 -5.12 5.97 -22.95
CA LYS A 550 -5.69 5.13 -21.88
C LYS A 550 -5.32 5.60 -20.47
N LEU A 551 -4.24 6.36 -20.30
CA LEU A 551 -3.98 7.14 -19.09
C LEU A 551 -4.99 8.29 -18.99
N ASP A 552 -5.14 9.13 -20.01
CA ASP A 552 -6.12 10.24 -20.01
C ASP A 552 -7.56 9.76 -19.69
N ASP A 553 -7.94 8.56 -20.15
CA ASP A 553 -9.25 7.94 -19.88
C ASP A 553 -9.46 7.52 -18.41
N ILE A 554 -8.42 7.18 -17.65
CA ILE A 554 -8.51 6.64 -16.27
C ILE A 554 -7.92 7.57 -15.20
N ASP A 555 -7.01 8.46 -15.58
CA ASP A 555 -6.24 9.35 -14.72
C ASP A 555 -7.09 10.57 -14.34
N CYS A 556 -8.09 10.29 -13.50
CA CYS A 556 -9.06 11.24 -12.96
C CYS A 556 -8.42 12.16 -11.91
N TRP A 557 -7.29 12.76 -12.27
CA TRP A 557 -6.55 13.67 -11.42
C TRP A 557 -7.27 15.03 -11.40
N PRO A 558 -7.71 15.54 -10.23
CA PRO A 558 -8.18 16.91 -10.13
C PRO A 558 -6.96 17.83 -10.33
N GLY A 559 -6.74 18.26 -11.58
CA GLY A 559 -5.68 19.19 -11.93
C GLY A 559 -5.78 20.47 -11.11
N LEU A 560 -4.63 21.14 -10.93
CA LEU A 560 -4.51 22.39 -10.16
C LEU A 560 -5.71 23.34 -10.41
N PRO A 561 -6.44 23.78 -9.37
CA PRO A 561 -7.59 24.65 -9.54
C PRO A 561 -7.15 25.98 -10.19
N GLY A 562 -7.45 26.11 -11.48
CA GLY A 562 -6.93 27.18 -12.34
C GLY A 562 -6.50 26.75 -13.74
N ILE A 563 -6.37 25.44 -14.02
CA ILE A 563 -6.24 24.92 -15.39
C ILE A 563 -7.54 24.21 -15.78
N GLU A 564 -8.34 24.86 -16.63
CA GLU A 564 -9.51 24.23 -17.24
C GLU A 564 -9.07 23.11 -18.20
N SER A 565 -9.42 21.86 -17.90
CA SER A 565 -9.38 20.79 -18.89
C SER A 565 -10.26 21.18 -20.09
N PRO A 566 -9.74 21.20 -21.33
CA PRO A 566 -10.53 21.59 -22.50
C PRO A 566 -11.81 20.76 -22.60
N GLN A 567 -12.96 21.41 -22.42
CA GLN A 567 -14.22 20.71 -22.20
C GLN A 567 -14.59 19.80 -23.38
N SER A 568 -15.19 18.65 -23.04
CA SER A 568 -15.78 17.73 -24.01
C SER A 568 -16.89 18.40 -24.81
N ASN A 569 -16.53 18.95 -25.97
CA ASN A 569 -17.44 19.49 -26.96
C ASN A 569 -17.44 18.60 -28.21
N ARG A 570 -18.04 17.41 -28.06
CA ARG A 570 -18.61 16.64 -29.17
C ARG A 570 -20.01 16.18 -28.80
N GLN A 571 -20.98 16.72 -29.52
CA GLN A 571 -22.29 16.12 -29.73
C GLN A 571 -22.15 14.92 -30.68
#